data_AF-A0A974Z797-F1
#
_entry.id   AF-A0A974Z797-F1
#
_cell.length_a   1.000
_cell.length_b   1.000
_cell.length_c   1.000
_cell.angle_alpha   90.00
_cell.angle_beta   90.00
_cell.angle_gamma   90.00
#
_symmetry.space_group_name_H-M   'P 1'
#
loop_
_entity.id
_entity.type
_entity.pdbx_description
1 polymer ?
#
loop_
_entity_poly.entity_id
_entity_poly.type
_entity_poly.pdbx_seq_one_letter_code
_entity_poly.pdbx_strand_id
1 'polypeptide(L)'
;MTRFVTQAAKTAIAAVLVLPVLAPAATAQTTQTTQTAQAVDEKTGPVSFANVASVRLGSDPQHSGSLITETQRSPLAPGQSKLGTARVAVPKDTGERSTFGGNWEIDLGKFANATESPYPAGIASRDHNVVAALQPTNVPSAVAETNYALRDNVREGAKPSDDTMLVLENARSSVECSAPNKAIGSTTLTRLWVRGEDDALRQVAMPASPASLRLSNLRMGAPGDVPDADHGKTLSDVVVSRVTSFDQLIKQAGWRSGDVTAQAGWVVDVTTHVKNAAGTPLQDVRTTMVLGGVSCSIPKNFVAKAGNGTGNGGAATQPPVPTEVPAGYAGSAVAAPQSDYRMPLGLGLLVAGLVFGGLAIGLGRRRAARSRGE
;
A
#
# COMPACT_ATOMS: atom_id res chain seq x y z
N MET A 1 44.45 1.11 -61.63
CA MET A 1 45.62 0.47 -61.00
C MET A 1 45.10 -0.71 -60.19
N THR A 2 45.07 -1.92 -60.76
CA THR A 2 46.08 -2.99 -60.55
C THR A 2 46.18 -3.41 -59.08
N ARG A 3 46.08 -4.66 -58.65
CA ARG A 3 45.94 -5.98 -59.29
C ARG A 3 46.00 -7.01 -58.13
N PHE A 4 45.19 -8.09 -58.20
CA PHE A 4 45.43 -9.46 -57.64
C PHE A 4 45.68 -9.59 -56.10
N VAL A 5 45.51 -10.73 -55.42
CA VAL A 5 45.81 -12.13 -55.75
C VAL A 5 44.99 -13.06 -54.83
N THR A 6 44.43 -14.08 -55.47
CA THR A 6 43.86 -15.34 -55.00
C THR A 6 44.91 -16.24 -54.31
N GLN A 7 44.58 -16.94 -53.22
CA GLN A 7 45.13 -18.28 -52.99
C GLN A 7 44.14 -19.21 -52.30
N ALA A 8 44.08 -20.41 -52.86
CA ALA A 8 43.25 -21.53 -52.48
C ALA A 8 44.10 -22.66 -51.89
N ALA A 9 43.38 -23.60 -51.29
CA ALA A 9 43.72 -25.01 -51.07
C ALA A 9 44.65 -25.35 -49.89
N LYS A 10 44.19 -26.24 -49.01
CA LYS A 10 44.46 -27.68 -49.18
C LYS A 10 43.60 -28.56 -48.28
N THR A 11 43.05 -29.56 -48.95
CA THR A 11 42.44 -30.81 -48.51
C THR A 11 43.37 -31.64 -47.61
N ALA A 12 42.77 -32.33 -46.62
CA ALA A 12 43.24 -33.65 -46.18
C ALA A 12 42.01 -34.49 -45.76
N ILE A 13 41.69 -35.47 -46.60
CA ILE A 13 40.78 -36.57 -46.34
C ILE A 13 41.61 -37.69 -45.73
N ALA A 14 41.19 -38.22 -44.58
CA ALA A 14 41.55 -39.57 -44.15
C ALA A 14 40.32 -40.21 -43.52
N ALA A 15 39.64 -41.03 -44.31
CA ALA A 15 38.60 -41.93 -43.86
C ALA A 15 39.25 -43.22 -43.32
N VAL A 16 38.81 -43.67 -42.15
CA VAL A 16 38.90 -45.09 -41.75
C VAL A 16 37.52 -45.51 -41.25
N LEU A 17 36.95 -46.47 -41.98
CA LEU A 17 35.74 -47.23 -41.68
C LEU A 17 36.08 -48.36 -40.70
N VAL A 18 35.30 -48.52 -39.62
CA VAL A 18 35.00 -49.83 -39.00
C VAL A 18 33.53 -49.82 -38.53
N LEU A 19 32.80 -50.89 -38.90
CA LEU A 19 31.36 -51.16 -38.68
C LEU A 19 31.08 -51.72 -37.24
N PRO A 20 29.91 -52.31 -36.92
CA PRO A 20 28.93 -51.73 -36.00
C PRO A 20 28.71 -52.60 -34.75
N VAL A 21 28.97 -52.08 -33.55
CA VAL A 21 28.54 -52.78 -32.33
C VAL A 21 27.11 -52.35 -32.00
N LEU A 22 26.18 -53.27 -32.26
CA LEU A 22 24.81 -53.28 -31.73
C LEU A 22 24.85 -53.20 -30.20
N ALA A 23 24.62 -52.00 -29.67
CA ALA A 23 24.16 -51.81 -28.30
C ALA A 23 22.70 -51.34 -28.37
N PRO A 24 21.77 -51.92 -27.60
CA PRO A 24 20.45 -51.35 -27.43
C PRO A 24 20.63 -50.05 -26.64
N ALA A 25 20.79 -48.94 -27.36
CA ALA A 25 20.62 -47.61 -26.78
C ALA A 25 19.15 -47.52 -26.38
N ALA A 26 18.87 -47.86 -25.13
CA ALA A 26 17.67 -47.44 -24.46
C ALA A 26 17.61 -45.92 -24.62
N THR A 27 16.75 -45.47 -25.52
CA THR A 27 16.28 -44.10 -25.57
C THR A 27 15.60 -43.85 -24.23
N ALA A 28 16.39 -43.42 -23.25
CA ALA A 28 15.88 -42.74 -22.08
C ALA A 28 15.26 -41.46 -22.63
N GLN A 29 13.98 -41.56 -23.02
CA GLN A 29 13.07 -40.44 -23.05
C GLN A 29 13.18 -39.84 -21.65
N THR A 30 14.00 -38.80 -21.56
CA THR A 30 13.92 -37.82 -20.49
C THR A 30 12.57 -37.16 -20.70
N THR A 31 11.54 -37.80 -20.15
CA THR A 31 10.26 -37.19 -19.88
C THR A 31 10.56 -36.07 -18.90
N GLN A 32 10.97 -34.92 -19.42
CA GLN A 32 10.81 -33.64 -18.74
C GLN A 32 9.31 -33.48 -18.60
N THR A 33 8.76 -34.07 -17.55
CA THR A 33 7.50 -33.62 -17.00
C THR A 33 7.76 -32.19 -16.59
N THR A 34 7.32 -31.27 -17.44
CA THR A 34 7.01 -29.91 -17.05
C THR A 34 5.94 -30.05 -15.96
N GLN A 35 6.37 -30.31 -14.72
CA GLN A 35 5.52 -30.19 -13.55
C GLN A 35 5.19 -28.71 -13.49
N THR A 36 4.10 -28.32 -14.16
CA THR A 36 3.39 -27.09 -13.88
C THR A 36 3.23 -27.06 -12.36
N ALA A 37 3.94 -26.15 -11.71
CA ALA A 37 3.90 -26.00 -10.26
C ALA A 37 2.43 -25.92 -9.86
N GLN A 38 1.93 -26.97 -9.22
CA GLN A 38 0.51 -27.09 -8.90
C GLN A 38 0.12 -25.89 -8.05
N ALA A 39 -0.78 -25.06 -8.58
CA ALA A 39 -1.27 -23.87 -7.93
C ALA A 39 -1.94 -24.23 -6.60
N VAL A 40 -1.74 -23.40 -5.58
CA VAL A 40 -2.45 -23.54 -4.31
C VAL A 40 -3.92 -23.16 -4.50
N ASP A 41 -4.79 -23.81 -3.72
CA ASP A 41 -6.21 -23.47 -3.73
C ASP A 41 -6.43 -22.02 -3.26
N GLU A 42 -7.23 -21.27 -4.01
CA GLU A 42 -7.41 -19.84 -3.77
C GLU A 42 -8.07 -19.55 -2.42
N LYS A 43 -9.02 -20.40 -2.01
CA LYS A 43 -9.89 -20.21 -0.85
C LYS A 43 -9.28 -20.77 0.43
N THR A 44 -8.59 -21.89 0.34
CA THR A 44 -8.15 -22.71 1.48
C THR A 44 -6.64 -22.92 1.55
N GLY A 45 -5.92 -22.64 0.46
CA GLY A 45 -4.47 -22.85 0.39
C GLY A 45 -3.67 -21.85 1.24
N PRO A 46 -2.34 -21.97 1.28
CA PRO A 46 -1.45 -20.96 1.85
C PRO A 46 -1.62 -19.59 1.19
N VAL A 47 -1.51 -18.50 1.96
CA VAL A 47 -1.52 -17.13 1.44
C VAL A 47 -0.77 -16.18 2.35
N SER A 48 -0.22 -15.12 1.80
CA SER A 48 0.21 -13.95 2.56
C SER A 48 -0.36 -12.65 1.99
N PHE A 49 -0.44 -11.65 2.85
CA PHE A 49 -0.88 -10.30 2.53
C PHE A 49 0.14 -9.29 3.06
N ALA A 50 0.33 -8.20 2.31
CA ALA A 50 1.16 -7.08 2.72
C ALA A 50 0.50 -5.75 2.34
N ASN A 51 0.48 -4.80 3.26
CA ASN A 51 -0.07 -3.48 3.07
C ASN A 51 0.85 -2.41 3.69
N VAL A 52 0.99 -1.28 3.02
CA VAL A 52 1.90 -0.23 3.47
C VAL A 52 1.30 0.64 4.58
N ALA A 53 0.01 0.99 4.47
CA ALA A 53 -0.69 1.77 5.47
C ALA A 53 -2.21 1.58 5.36
N SER A 54 -2.89 1.52 6.50
CA SER A 54 -4.34 1.51 6.58
C SER A 54 -4.79 2.42 7.71
N VAL A 55 -5.92 3.09 7.53
CA VAL A 55 -6.46 4.05 8.49
C VAL A 55 -7.94 3.83 8.71
N ARG A 56 -8.38 4.03 9.94
CA ARG A 56 -9.78 4.03 10.35
C ARG A 56 -10.06 5.30 11.15
N LEU A 57 -11.09 6.04 10.77
CA LEU A 57 -11.59 7.21 11.50
C LEU A 57 -12.86 6.88 12.26
N GLY A 58 -12.87 7.15 13.56
CA GLY A 58 -13.98 6.87 14.46
C GLY A 58 -13.72 5.69 15.40
N SER A 59 -14.51 5.63 16.47
CA SER A 59 -14.39 4.62 17.53
C SER A 59 -15.12 3.32 17.23
N ASP A 60 -16.06 3.32 16.27
CA ASP A 60 -16.88 2.16 15.92
C ASP A 60 -16.29 1.42 14.70
N PRO A 61 -15.79 0.18 14.84
CA PRO A 61 -15.26 -0.62 13.73
C PRO A 61 -16.26 -0.92 12.60
N GLN A 62 -17.56 -0.83 12.83
CA GLN A 62 -18.62 -1.16 11.87
C GLN A 62 -19.17 0.07 11.12
N HIS A 63 -19.06 1.26 11.71
CA HIS A 63 -19.61 2.50 11.14
C HIS A 63 -18.54 3.57 10.86
N SER A 64 -17.27 3.27 11.12
CA SER A 64 -16.12 4.13 10.79
C SER A 64 -15.76 4.08 9.31
N GLY A 65 -15.42 5.23 8.74
CA GLY A 65 -14.75 5.27 7.44
C GLY A 65 -13.36 4.64 7.56
N SER A 66 -13.01 3.76 6.63
CA SER A 66 -11.66 3.20 6.55
C SER A 66 -11.03 3.46 5.19
N LEU A 67 -9.77 3.88 5.22
CA LEU A 67 -8.91 4.05 4.06
C LEU A 67 -7.87 2.94 4.10
N ILE A 68 -7.88 2.07 3.10
CA ILE A 68 -6.89 1.00 2.99
C ILE A 68 -6.13 1.20 1.70
N THR A 69 -4.81 1.40 1.81
CA THR A 69 -3.95 1.43 0.63
C THR A 69 -3.97 0.09 -0.08
N GLU A 70 -3.42 0.03 -1.29
CA GLU A 70 -3.37 -1.20 -2.06
C GLU A 70 -2.73 -2.34 -1.26
N THR A 71 -3.40 -3.49 -1.22
CA THR A 71 -2.91 -4.68 -0.52
C THR A 71 -2.34 -5.66 -1.55
N GLN A 72 -1.11 -6.10 -1.31
CA GLN A 72 -0.47 -7.16 -2.06
C GLN A 72 -0.91 -8.51 -1.53
N ARG A 73 -1.29 -9.43 -2.42
CA ARG A 73 -1.61 -10.82 -2.09
C ARG A 73 -0.59 -11.73 -2.77
N SER A 74 -0.13 -12.77 -2.07
CA SER A 74 0.75 -13.76 -2.68
C SER A 74 0.06 -14.44 -3.88
N PRO A 75 0.77 -14.72 -4.98
CA PRO A 75 0.23 -15.48 -6.11
C PRO A 75 -0.18 -16.91 -5.73
N LEU A 76 -0.99 -17.55 -6.58
CA LEU A 76 -1.40 -18.95 -6.40
C LEU A 76 -0.32 -19.97 -6.79
N ALA A 77 0.72 -19.55 -7.50
CA ALA A 77 1.90 -20.34 -7.79
C ALA A 77 3.13 -19.63 -7.20
N PRO A 78 4.27 -20.33 -6.98
CA PRO A 78 5.47 -19.71 -6.45
C PRO A 78 5.84 -18.40 -7.17
N GLY A 79 6.09 -17.35 -6.39
CA GLY A 79 6.30 -16.00 -6.90
C GLY A 79 5.99 -14.94 -5.86
N GLN A 80 5.97 -13.68 -6.28
CA GLN A 80 5.73 -12.53 -5.41
C GLN A 80 4.82 -11.48 -6.07
N SER A 81 4.04 -10.78 -5.25
CA SER A 81 3.37 -9.53 -5.58
C SER A 81 4.02 -8.41 -4.78
N LYS A 82 4.38 -7.31 -5.45
CA LYS A 82 5.10 -6.19 -4.85
C LYS A 82 4.38 -4.89 -5.16
N LEU A 83 4.16 -4.08 -4.13
CA LEU A 83 3.61 -2.73 -4.27
C LEU A 83 4.62 -1.85 -5.02
N GLY A 84 4.13 -1.10 -6.01
CA GLY A 84 4.94 -0.14 -6.75
C GLY A 84 5.40 1.03 -5.87
N THR A 85 6.62 1.52 -6.10
CA THR A 85 7.26 2.55 -5.26
C THR A 85 6.78 3.97 -5.54
N ALA A 86 5.90 4.17 -6.52
CA ALA A 86 5.37 5.48 -6.91
C ALA A 86 4.53 6.13 -5.80
N ARG A 87 3.97 5.33 -4.89
CA ARG A 87 3.22 5.84 -3.75
C ARG A 87 4.18 6.31 -2.66
N VAL A 88 4.20 7.61 -2.40
CA VAL A 88 5.07 8.22 -1.38
C VAL A 88 4.33 8.72 -0.15
N ALA A 89 3.00 8.85 -0.21
CA ALA A 89 2.17 9.34 0.88
C ALA A 89 0.75 8.73 0.93
N VAL A 90 0.06 8.91 2.06
CA VAL A 90 -1.37 8.65 2.29
C VAL A 90 -1.94 9.86 3.03
N PRO A 91 -2.99 10.52 2.54
CA PRO A 91 -3.82 10.18 1.39
C PRO A 91 -3.20 10.65 0.05
N LYS A 92 -3.35 9.90 -1.04
CA LYS A 92 -2.74 10.23 -2.34
C LYS A 92 -3.61 11.13 -3.24
N ASP A 93 -4.92 11.09 -3.05
CA ASP A 93 -5.89 11.77 -3.93
C ASP A 93 -7.07 12.33 -3.12
N THR A 94 -7.95 13.06 -3.80
CA THR A 94 -9.12 13.70 -3.18
C THR A 94 -10.09 12.71 -2.57
N GLY A 95 -10.21 11.49 -3.13
CA GLY A 95 -11.08 10.45 -2.61
C GLY A 95 -10.55 9.93 -1.27
N GLU A 96 -9.27 9.59 -1.21
CA GLU A 96 -8.61 9.20 0.03
C GLU A 96 -8.63 10.33 1.07
N ARG A 97 -8.41 11.60 0.65
CA ARG A 97 -8.50 12.79 1.53
C ARG A 97 -9.88 12.97 2.12
N SER A 98 -10.94 12.70 1.37
CA SER A 98 -12.31 12.78 1.90
C SER A 98 -12.57 11.73 3.00
N THR A 99 -11.79 10.64 3.03
CA THR A 99 -11.91 9.57 4.03
C THR A 99 -10.96 9.75 5.21
N PHE A 100 -9.69 10.05 4.96
CA PHE A 100 -8.68 10.20 6.02
C PHE A 100 -8.65 11.63 6.59
N GLY A 101 -9.28 12.60 5.92
CA GLY A 101 -9.16 14.01 6.22
C GLY A 101 -7.97 14.65 5.49
N GLY A 102 -7.99 15.98 5.39
CA GLY A 102 -6.98 16.76 4.66
C GLY A 102 -5.81 17.24 5.53
N ASN A 103 -5.93 17.12 6.85
CA ASN A 103 -5.01 17.76 7.79
C ASN A 103 -3.81 16.87 8.10
N TRP A 104 -3.93 15.55 7.93
CA TRP A 104 -2.83 14.63 8.17
C TRP A 104 -2.30 14.00 6.89
N GLU A 105 -1.01 13.67 6.91
CA GLU A 105 -0.36 12.90 5.85
C GLU A 105 0.60 11.86 6.47
N ILE A 106 0.57 10.64 5.94
CA ILE A 106 1.49 9.55 6.26
C ILE A 106 2.46 9.40 5.09
N ASP A 107 3.67 9.90 5.27
CA ASP A 107 4.76 9.79 4.32
C ASP A 107 5.49 8.45 4.47
N LEU A 108 5.77 7.79 3.34
CA LEU A 108 6.23 6.39 3.33
C LEU A 108 7.19 6.03 2.17
N GLY A 109 7.65 7.02 1.40
CA GLY A 109 8.43 6.76 0.19
C GLY A 109 9.65 7.66 0.00
N LYS A 110 10.14 7.66 -1.24
CA LYS A 110 11.31 8.43 -1.65
C LYS A 110 10.89 9.81 -2.14
N PHE A 111 11.52 10.84 -1.59
CA PHE A 111 11.29 12.24 -1.97
C PHE A 111 12.42 12.73 -2.89
N ALA A 112 12.14 13.68 -3.78
CA ALA A 112 13.08 14.10 -4.82
C ALA A 112 14.32 14.79 -4.25
N ASN A 113 14.15 15.51 -3.13
CA ASN A 113 15.22 16.25 -2.46
C ASN A 113 14.99 16.30 -0.94
N ALA A 114 16.00 16.75 -0.20
CA ALA A 114 15.96 16.84 1.26
C ALA A 114 14.99 17.90 1.77
N THR A 115 14.70 18.94 0.99
CA THR A 115 13.78 20.02 1.36
C THR A 115 12.31 19.60 1.35
N GLU A 116 11.96 18.61 0.53
CA GLU A 116 10.63 17.98 0.52
C GLU A 116 10.50 16.84 1.54
N SER A 117 11.60 16.44 2.18
CA SER A 117 11.58 15.28 3.05
C SER A 117 10.92 15.61 4.40
N PRO A 118 9.97 14.77 4.85
CA PRO A 118 9.32 14.93 6.16
C PRO A 118 10.19 14.39 7.31
N TYR A 119 11.28 13.70 6.98
CA TYR A 119 12.13 13.04 7.96
C TYR A 119 13.14 14.03 8.58
N PRO A 120 13.49 13.87 9.87
CA PRO A 120 14.53 14.68 10.49
C PRO A 120 15.88 14.44 9.83
N ALA A 121 16.80 15.38 10.05
CA ALA A 121 18.16 15.31 9.53
C ALA A 121 18.84 13.98 9.90
N GLY A 122 19.49 13.36 8.92
CA GLY A 122 20.17 12.06 9.08
C GLY A 122 19.31 10.84 8.80
N ILE A 123 18.02 11.00 8.49
CA ILE A 123 17.17 9.92 7.98
C ILE A 123 16.94 10.13 6.49
N ALA A 124 17.48 9.22 5.67
CA ALA A 124 17.27 9.27 4.24
C ALA A 124 15.83 8.87 3.89
N SER A 125 15.20 9.59 2.95
CA SER A 125 14.03 9.06 2.26
C SER A 125 14.43 7.84 1.43
N ARG A 126 13.54 6.86 1.31
CA ARG A 126 13.82 5.58 0.65
C ARG A 126 12.55 5.02 0.04
N ASP A 127 12.73 4.20 -0.99
CA ASP A 127 11.63 3.39 -1.50
C ASP A 127 11.14 2.43 -0.42
N HIS A 128 9.83 2.29 -0.31
CA HIS A 128 9.24 1.24 0.50
C HIS A 128 9.41 -0.13 -0.17
N ASN A 129 9.43 -1.19 0.63
CA ASN A 129 9.46 -2.57 0.17
C ASN A 129 8.28 -3.33 0.79
N VAL A 130 7.19 -3.46 0.04
CA VAL A 130 5.97 -4.14 0.47
C VAL A 130 5.70 -5.30 -0.48
N VAL A 131 5.87 -6.52 0.02
CA VAL A 131 5.89 -7.75 -0.76
C VAL A 131 5.08 -8.83 -0.07
N ALA A 132 4.21 -9.52 -0.82
CA ALA A 132 3.58 -10.76 -0.43
C ALA A 132 4.04 -11.87 -1.39
N ALA A 133 4.60 -12.95 -0.86
CA ALA A 133 5.22 -14.01 -1.63
C ALA A 133 4.71 -15.39 -1.24
N LEU A 134 4.66 -16.28 -2.25
CA LEU A 134 4.54 -17.71 -2.08
C LEU A 134 5.87 -18.33 -2.51
N GLN A 135 6.59 -18.96 -1.58
CA GLN A 135 7.89 -19.57 -1.88
C GLN A 135 7.73 -20.82 -2.77
N PRO A 136 8.79 -21.32 -3.42
CA PRO A 136 8.76 -22.60 -4.16
C PRO A 136 8.28 -23.80 -3.33
N THR A 137 8.48 -23.72 -2.01
CA THR A 137 8.02 -24.69 -1.01
C THR A 137 6.53 -24.54 -0.64
N ASN A 138 5.80 -23.63 -1.29
CA ASN A 138 4.45 -23.17 -0.95
C ASN A 138 4.34 -22.49 0.44
N VAL A 139 5.47 -22.10 1.05
CA VAL A 139 5.45 -21.32 2.29
C VAL A 139 5.06 -19.88 1.98
N PRO A 140 3.98 -19.34 2.57
CA PRO A 140 3.61 -17.96 2.38
C PRO A 140 4.42 -17.07 3.33
N SER A 141 4.93 -15.97 2.79
CA SER A 141 5.69 -14.97 3.54
C SER A 141 5.32 -13.56 3.06
N ALA A 142 5.40 -12.58 3.94
CA ALA A 142 5.19 -11.18 3.58
C ALA A 142 6.13 -10.26 4.35
N VAL A 143 6.50 -9.14 3.73
CA VAL A 143 7.34 -8.09 4.30
C VAL A 143 6.76 -6.73 3.95
N ALA A 144 6.77 -5.81 4.92
CA ALA A 144 6.55 -4.39 4.69
C ALA A 144 7.65 -3.61 5.40
N GLU A 145 8.41 -2.82 4.65
CA GLU A 145 9.57 -2.09 5.17
C GLU A 145 9.69 -0.70 4.56
N THR A 146 9.73 0.35 5.40
CA THR A 146 10.00 1.73 5.00
C THR A 146 10.29 2.63 6.21
N ASN A 147 10.51 3.92 5.97
CA ASN A 147 10.39 4.96 6.98
C ASN A 147 8.96 5.52 6.94
N TYR A 148 8.27 5.58 8.07
CA TYR A 148 6.98 6.28 8.14
C TYR A 148 7.15 7.63 8.83
N ALA A 149 6.56 8.70 8.31
CA ALA A 149 6.37 9.95 9.03
C ALA A 149 4.88 10.33 9.01
N LEU A 150 4.34 10.72 10.16
CA LEU A 150 3.00 11.28 10.27
C LEU A 150 3.13 12.79 10.45
N ARG A 151 2.57 13.55 9.52
CA ARG A 151 2.53 15.01 9.54
C ARG A 151 1.15 15.53 9.90
N ASP A 152 1.14 16.65 10.60
CA ASP A 152 -0.04 17.49 10.83
C ASP A 152 0.12 18.80 10.06
N ASN A 153 -0.47 18.85 8.86
CA ASN A 153 -0.34 19.95 7.90
C ASN A 153 -0.97 21.26 8.38
N VAL A 154 -1.82 21.23 9.40
CA VAL A 154 -2.44 22.45 9.96
C VAL A 154 -1.43 23.29 10.74
N ARG A 155 -0.26 22.72 11.06
CA ARG A 155 0.82 23.44 11.74
C ARG A 155 1.51 24.46 10.84
N GLU A 156 1.35 24.35 9.51
CA GLU A 156 1.87 25.29 8.50
C GLU A 156 3.37 25.61 8.67
N GLY A 157 4.16 24.59 8.99
CA GLY A 157 5.61 24.72 9.13
C GLY A 157 6.30 25.16 7.84
N ALA A 158 7.50 25.74 7.99
CA ALA A 158 8.25 26.26 6.84
C ALA A 158 8.76 25.17 5.89
N LYS A 159 8.86 23.93 6.38
CA LYS A 159 9.24 22.72 5.63
C LYS A 159 8.49 21.51 6.19
N PRO A 160 8.33 20.41 5.42
CA PRO A 160 7.54 19.25 5.84
C PRO A 160 7.94 18.65 7.19
N SER A 161 9.25 18.66 7.53
CA SER A 161 9.73 18.16 8.82
C SER A 161 9.23 18.94 10.05
N ASP A 162 8.82 20.20 9.86
CA ASP A 162 8.31 21.05 10.93
C ASP A 162 6.87 20.64 11.34
N ASP A 163 6.16 19.98 10.43
CA ASP A 163 4.82 19.43 10.64
C ASP A 163 4.83 17.97 11.11
N THR A 164 6.00 17.31 11.06
CA THR A 164 6.15 15.91 11.44
C THR A 164 5.96 15.69 12.94
N MET A 165 4.95 14.90 13.30
CA MET A 165 4.58 14.54 14.66
C MET A 165 5.23 13.24 15.14
N LEU A 166 5.38 12.26 14.24
CA LEU A 166 5.85 10.91 14.56
C LEU A 166 6.69 10.38 13.39
N VAL A 167 7.84 9.73 13.67
CA VAL A 167 8.63 9.00 12.67
C VAL A 167 8.99 7.62 13.16
N LEU A 168 8.67 6.58 12.38
CA LEU A 168 9.17 5.23 12.58
C LEU A 168 10.28 4.96 11.55
N GLU A 169 11.52 4.98 12.00
CA GLU A 169 12.69 4.79 11.14
C GLU A 169 12.99 3.31 10.95
N ASN A 170 13.18 2.91 9.68
CA ASN A 170 13.38 1.53 9.23
C ASN A 170 12.36 0.58 9.88
N ALA A 171 11.11 1.01 9.88
CA ALA A 171 10.01 0.19 10.33
C ALA A 171 9.91 -1.03 9.42
N ARG A 172 9.98 -2.22 10.01
CA ARG A 172 9.89 -3.49 9.30
C ARG A 172 8.91 -4.42 9.97
N SER A 173 7.99 -4.94 9.19
CA SER A 173 7.10 -6.04 9.56
C SER A 173 7.36 -7.22 8.65
N SER A 174 7.41 -8.43 9.19
CA SER A 174 7.58 -9.64 8.40
C SER A 174 6.87 -10.83 9.00
N VAL A 175 6.36 -11.71 8.15
CA VAL A 175 5.70 -12.95 8.54
C VAL A 175 6.16 -14.10 7.65
N GLU A 176 6.22 -15.30 8.23
CA GLU A 176 6.45 -16.56 7.52
C GLU A 176 5.68 -17.69 8.22
N CYS A 177 4.96 -18.50 7.44
CA CYS A 177 4.16 -19.62 7.95
C CYS A 177 4.68 -20.93 7.37
N SER A 178 5.82 -21.42 7.88
CA SER A 178 6.48 -22.61 7.32
C SER A 178 5.85 -23.95 7.74
N ALA A 179 5.15 -23.95 8.87
CA ALA A 179 4.35 -25.07 9.38
C ALA A 179 3.33 -24.56 10.41
N PRO A 180 2.28 -25.33 10.76
CA PRO A 180 1.28 -24.93 11.76
C PRO A 180 1.86 -24.51 13.12
N ASN A 181 2.98 -25.12 13.55
CA ASN A 181 3.70 -24.78 14.77
C ASN A 181 4.91 -23.86 14.54
N LYS A 182 5.07 -23.31 13.33
CA LYS A 182 6.18 -22.44 12.91
C LYS A 182 5.66 -21.23 12.12
N ALA A 183 4.55 -20.66 12.58
CA ALA A 183 4.05 -19.38 12.09
C ALA A 183 4.68 -18.25 12.93
N ILE A 184 5.45 -17.38 12.27
CA ILE A 184 6.25 -16.35 12.92
C ILE A 184 5.85 -15.00 12.35
N GLY A 185 5.67 -14.01 13.23
CA GLY A 185 5.54 -12.59 12.89
C GLY A 185 6.57 -11.78 13.67
N SER A 186 7.14 -10.76 13.02
CA SER A 186 8.14 -9.87 13.62
C SER A 186 7.88 -8.43 13.22
N THR A 187 8.01 -7.51 14.18
CA THR A 187 7.84 -6.07 14.00
C THR A 187 8.98 -5.32 14.67
N THR A 188 9.79 -4.62 13.89
CA THR A 188 11.00 -3.91 14.33
C THR A 188 11.07 -2.50 13.76
N LEU A 189 11.86 -1.65 14.42
CA LEU A 189 12.24 -0.31 13.98
C LEU A 189 13.65 -0.02 14.52
N THR A 190 14.36 0.93 13.91
CA THR A 190 15.67 1.39 14.40
C THR A 190 15.48 2.45 15.47
N ARG A 191 14.68 3.48 15.17
CA ARG A 191 14.40 4.61 16.07
C ARG A 191 12.95 5.05 15.92
N LEU A 192 12.39 5.55 17.00
CA LEU A 192 11.08 6.21 17.03
C LEU A 192 11.31 7.67 17.39
N TRP A 193 10.74 8.58 16.62
CA TRP A 193 10.83 10.01 16.87
C TRP A 193 9.45 10.58 17.09
N VAL A 194 9.32 11.46 18.07
CA VAL A 194 8.06 12.07 18.48
C VAL A 194 8.28 13.56 18.69
N ARG A 195 7.37 14.37 18.17
CA ARG A 195 7.30 15.80 18.48
C ARG A 195 6.59 15.98 19.80
N GLY A 196 7.35 16.43 20.81
CA GLY A 196 6.87 16.62 22.17
C GLY A 196 6.07 17.91 22.36
N GLU A 197 5.66 18.15 23.59
CA GLU A 197 4.95 19.37 24.01
C GLU A 197 5.78 20.66 23.81
N ASP A 198 7.11 20.53 23.86
CA ASP A 198 8.10 21.59 23.61
C ASP A 198 8.30 21.92 22.13
N ASP A 199 7.52 21.26 21.26
CA ASP A 199 7.59 21.37 19.82
C ASP A 199 8.92 20.93 19.21
N ALA A 200 9.68 20.08 19.91
CA ALA A 200 10.89 19.47 19.38
C ALA A 200 10.64 18.02 18.99
N LEU A 201 11.10 17.64 17.78
CA LEU A 201 11.11 16.24 17.33
C LEU A 201 12.31 15.52 17.93
N ARG A 202 12.08 14.55 18.83
CA ARG A 202 13.15 13.84 19.58
C ARG A 202 12.98 12.33 19.50
N GLN A 203 14.09 11.61 19.64
CA GLN A 203 14.06 10.16 19.77
C GLN A 203 13.42 9.74 21.09
N VAL A 204 12.58 8.71 21.05
CA VAL A 204 11.97 8.08 22.21
C VAL A 204 12.19 6.57 22.14
N ALA A 205 12.32 5.93 23.29
CA ALA A 205 12.44 4.49 23.36
C ALA A 205 11.09 3.82 23.10
N MET A 206 11.05 2.86 22.17
CA MET A 206 9.88 2.01 21.99
C MET A 206 9.89 0.91 23.06
N PRO A 207 8.83 0.75 23.87
CA PRO A 207 8.73 -0.35 24.83
C PRO A 207 8.85 -1.72 24.16
N ALA A 208 9.37 -2.69 24.91
CA ALA A 208 9.40 -4.08 24.48
C ALA A 208 7.96 -4.61 24.32
N SER A 209 7.74 -5.49 23.34
CA SER A 209 6.45 -6.16 23.19
C SER A 209 6.12 -6.96 24.46
N PRO A 210 4.86 -6.94 24.97
CA PRO A 210 3.64 -6.38 24.36
C PRO A 210 3.30 -4.94 24.80
N ALA A 211 4.20 -4.24 25.50
CA ALA A 211 3.93 -2.88 25.98
C ALA A 211 3.79 -1.87 24.82
N SER A 212 3.00 -0.83 25.08
CA SER A 212 2.77 0.29 24.17
C SER A 212 3.45 1.56 24.67
N LEU A 213 3.90 2.41 23.75
CA LEU A 213 4.28 3.78 24.07
C LEU A 213 3.00 4.61 24.15
N ARG A 214 2.88 5.44 25.18
CA ARG A 214 1.77 6.38 25.37
C ARG A 214 2.31 7.79 25.51
N LEU A 215 1.73 8.71 24.76
CA LEU A 215 2.10 10.11 24.69
C LEU A 215 0.80 10.90 24.84
N SER A 216 0.81 11.96 25.62
CA SER A 216 -0.39 12.75 25.88
C SER A 216 -0.13 14.23 25.62
N ASN A 217 -1.22 14.98 25.44
CA ASN A 217 -1.20 16.44 25.30
C ASN A 217 -0.32 16.96 24.15
N LEU A 218 -0.19 16.21 23.06
CA LEU A 218 0.58 16.64 21.90
C LEU A 218 -0.17 17.75 21.15
N ARG A 219 0.56 18.76 20.67
CA ARG A 219 0.03 19.83 19.81
C ARG A 219 -0.18 19.32 18.38
N MET A 220 -1.24 18.55 18.23
CA MET A 220 -1.66 17.88 17.01
C MET A 220 -3.17 18.02 16.85
N GLY A 221 -3.60 18.55 15.71
CA GLY A 221 -5.00 18.76 15.35
C GLY A 221 -5.71 17.49 14.91
N ALA A 222 -7.01 17.59 14.63
CA ALA A 222 -7.80 16.48 14.11
C ALA A 222 -7.45 16.21 12.63
N PRO A 223 -7.58 14.97 12.15
CA PRO A 223 -7.23 14.62 10.77
C PRO A 223 -8.10 15.31 9.71
N GLY A 224 -9.30 15.76 10.07
CA GLY A 224 -10.19 16.54 9.22
C GLY A 224 -10.78 17.75 9.94
N ASP A 225 -11.52 18.57 9.21
CA ASP A 225 -12.09 19.80 9.72
C ASP A 225 -13.19 19.53 10.75
N VAL A 226 -13.11 20.24 11.88
CA VAL A 226 -14.16 20.23 12.91
C VAL A 226 -14.66 21.68 13.04
N PRO A 227 -15.96 21.94 12.82
CA PRO A 227 -16.52 23.27 12.97
C PRO A 227 -16.20 23.88 14.34
N ASP A 228 -15.87 25.17 14.36
CA ASP A 228 -15.52 25.96 15.55
C ASP A 228 -14.27 25.50 16.32
N ALA A 229 -13.49 24.56 15.78
CA ALA A 229 -12.26 24.11 16.40
C ALA A 229 -11.18 25.20 16.42
N ASP A 230 -10.49 25.30 17.54
CA ASP A 230 -9.27 26.08 17.71
C ASP A 230 -8.08 25.11 17.76
N HIS A 231 -7.25 25.15 16.72
CA HIS A 231 -6.06 24.29 16.60
C HIS A 231 -5.02 24.56 17.68
N GLY A 232 -4.90 25.79 18.18
CA GLY A 232 -3.98 26.16 19.25
C GLY A 232 -4.40 25.61 20.62
N LYS A 233 -5.67 25.21 20.77
CA LYS A 233 -6.22 24.61 22.01
C LYS A 233 -6.51 23.13 21.92
N THR A 234 -6.53 22.59 20.71
CA THR A 234 -6.74 21.17 20.43
C THR A 234 -5.46 20.39 20.72
N LEU A 235 -5.60 19.28 21.45
CA LEU A 235 -4.48 18.42 21.82
C LEU A 235 -4.81 16.98 21.46
N SER A 236 -3.79 16.16 21.21
CA SER A 236 -3.96 14.75 20.92
C SER A 236 -3.12 13.86 21.84
N ASP A 237 -3.67 12.71 22.15
CA ASP A 237 -2.98 11.59 22.76
C ASP A 237 -2.62 10.57 21.68
N VAL A 238 -1.41 10.03 21.73
CA VAL A 238 -0.89 9.04 20.78
C VAL A 238 -0.45 7.79 21.50
N VAL A 239 -0.91 6.64 21.03
CA VAL A 239 -0.48 5.32 21.48
C VAL A 239 0.16 4.56 20.32
N VAL A 240 1.42 4.19 20.47
CA VAL A 240 2.15 3.39 19.48
C VAL A 240 2.36 1.98 20.04
N SER A 241 2.01 0.96 19.27
CA SER A 241 2.15 -0.45 19.66
C SER A 241 2.44 -1.35 18.47
N ARG A 242 2.79 -2.61 18.75
CA ARG A 242 2.93 -3.64 17.71
C ARG A 242 1.60 -4.37 17.55
N VAL A 243 1.29 -4.79 16.32
CA VAL A 243 0.17 -5.69 16.05
C VAL A 243 0.45 -7.02 16.74
N THR A 244 -0.45 -7.43 17.63
CA THR A 244 -0.39 -8.70 18.37
C THR A 244 -1.47 -9.69 17.95
N SER A 245 -2.57 -9.22 17.35
CA SER A 245 -3.65 -10.08 16.86
C SER A 245 -4.05 -9.73 15.43
N PHE A 246 -4.55 -10.73 14.69
CA PHE A 246 -4.98 -10.56 13.29
C PHE A 246 -6.15 -9.56 13.13
N ASP A 247 -6.96 -9.37 14.16
CA ASP A 247 -8.11 -8.46 14.14
C ASP A 247 -7.73 -6.98 14.33
N GLN A 248 -6.50 -6.70 14.74
CA GLN A 248 -5.97 -5.34 14.77
C GLN A 248 -5.59 -4.83 13.38
N LEU A 249 -5.45 -5.71 12.39
CA LEU A 249 -5.22 -5.29 11.01
C LEU A 249 -6.51 -4.67 10.46
N ILE A 250 -6.40 -3.48 9.86
CA ILE A 250 -7.49 -2.86 9.11
C ILE A 250 -7.50 -3.51 7.73
N LYS A 251 -8.48 -4.39 7.51
CA LYS A 251 -8.48 -5.37 6.42
C LYS A 251 -9.45 -4.99 5.30
N GLN A 252 -9.04 -5.21 4.06
CA GLN A 252 -9.96 -5.20 2.91
C GLN A 252 -10.75 -6.50 2.86
N ALA A 253 -11.91 -6.45 2.21
CA ALA A 253 -12.63 -7.66 1.81
C ALA A 253 -11.70 -8.51 0.92
N GLY A 254 -11.26 -9.67 1.42
CA GLY A 254 -10.29 -10.55 0.74
C GLY A 254 -9.06 -10.90 1.58
N TRP A 255 -8.74 -10.13 2.63
CA TRP A 255 -7.81 -10.58 3.66
C TRP A 255 -8.42 -11.78 4.37
N ARG A 256 -7.82 -12.95 4.19
CA ARG A 256 -8.28 -14.16 4.85
C ARG A 256 -7.32 -14.57 5.95
N SER A 257 -7.89 -14.97 7.08
CA SER A 257 -7.22 -15.86 8.02
C SER A 257 -7.38 -17.31 7.55
N GLY A 258 -6.51 -18.18 8.05
CA GLY A 258 -6.65 -19.63 7.97
C GLY A 258 -6.66 -20.24 9.37
N ASP A 259 -6.59 -21.57 9.43
CA ASP A 259 -6.50 -22.31 10.70
C ASP A 259 -5.31 -21.85 11.55
N VAL A 260 -4.19 -21.53 10.90
CA VAL A 260 -3.02 -20.92 11.53
C VAL A 260 -2.69 -19.64 10.79
N THR A 261 -2.59 -18.54 11.55
CA THR A 261 -2.30 -17.21 11.03
C THR A 261 -1.21 -16.55 11.88
N ALA A 262 -0.24 -15.93 11.21
CA ALA A 262 0.68 -14.99 11.84
C ALA A 262 0.48 -13.60 11.23
N GLN A 263 0.82 -12.58 12.03
CA GLN A 263 0.63 -11.18 11.71
C GLN A 263 1.77 -10.34 12.27
N ALA A 264 2.00 -9.18 11.66
CA ALA A 264 2.92 -8.17 12.14
C ALA A 264 2.52 -6.79 11.59
N GLY A 265 2.99 -5.72 12.24
CA GLY A 265 2.62 -4.35 11.90
C GLY A 265 2.78 -3.40 13.09
N TRP A 266 2.71 -2.11 12.80
CA TRP A 266 2.67 -1.06 13.81
C TRP A 266 1.26 -0.49 13.91
N VAL A 267 0.74 -0.33 15.12
CA VAL A 267 -0.51 0.38 15.39
C VAL A 267 -0.18 1.75 15.96
N VAL A 268 -0.76 2.79 15.38
CA VAL A 268 -0.74 4.15 15.91
C VAL A 268 -2.18 4.58 16.13
N ASP A 269 -2.60 4.59 17.39
CA ASP A 269 -3.89 5.15 17.81
C ASP A 269 -3.70 6.60 18.22
N VAL A 270 -4.53 7.49 17.69
CA VAL A 270 -4.55 8.91 18.04
C VAL A 270 -5.94 9.27 18.50
N THR A 271 -6.04 9.92 19.66
CA THR A 271 -7.28 10.53 20.15
C THR A 271 -7.07 12.03 20.19
N THR A 272 -7.76 12.77 19.33
CA THR A 272 -7.72 14.22 19.32
C THR A 272 -8.86 14.79 20.15
N HIS A 273 -8.52 15.54 21.18
CA HIS A 273 -9.44 16.27 22.06
C HIS A 273 -9.68 17.67 21.51
N VAL A 274 -10.72 17.81 20.68
CA VAL A 274 -11.00 19.05 19.96
C VAL A 274 -11.65 20.06 20.91
N LYS A 275 -11.11 21.29 20.90
CA LYS A 275 -11.63 22.41 21.69
C LYS A 275 -11.87 23.63 20.82
N ASN A 276 -12.82 24.47 21.22
CA ASN A 276 -13.06 25.76 20.56
C ASN A 276 -12.15 26.88 21.12
N ALA A 277 -12.29 28.08 20.58
CA ALA A 277 -11.54 29.27 21.01
C ALA A 277 -11.79 29.71 22.46
N ALA A 278 -12.89 29.29 23.10
CA ALA A 278 -13.12 29.51 24.53
C ALA A 278 -12.45 28.43 25.42
N GLY A 279 -11.90 27.36 24.82
CA GLY A 279 -11.37 26.20 25.53
C GLY A 279 -12.43 25.16 25.90
N THR A 280 -13.66 25.31 25.42
CA THR A 280 -14.74 24.34 25.63
C THR A 280 -14.48 23.10 24.76
N PRO A 281 -14.58 21.88 25.31
CA PRO A 281 -14.53 20.65 24.51
C PRO A 281 -15.67 20.61 23.49
N LEU A 282 -15.35 20.21 22.26
CA LEU A 282 -16.32 20.00 21.19
C LEU A 282 -16.60 18.50 21.02
N GLN A 283 -15.55 17.71 20.74
CA GLN A 283 -15.63 16.27 20.55
C GLN A 283 -14.25 15.62 20.62
N ASP A 284 -14.24 14.29 20.80
CA ASP A 284 -13.05 13.46 20.62
C ASP A 284 -13.07 12.80 19.25
N VAL A 285 -12.00 12.96 18.48
CA VAL A 285 -11.80 12.29 17.19
C VAL A 285 -10.77 11.19 17.36
N ARG A 286 -11.18 9.93 17.16
CA ARG A 286 -10.29 8.78 17.24
C ARG A 286 -9.85 8.33 15.85
N THR A 287 -8.55 8.13 15.69
CA THR A 287 -7.93 7.63 14.46
C THR A 287 -7.04 6.46 14.77
N THR A 288 -7.27 5.32 14.13
CA THR A 288 -6.39 4.15 14.22
C THR A 288 -5.67 3.96 12.90
N MET A 289 -4.35 3.91 12.94
CA MET A 289 -3.51 3.63 11.78
C MET A 289 -2.77 2.31 11.98
N VAL A 290 -2.70 1.50 10.92
CA VAL A 290 -1.85 0.32 10.85
C VAL A 290 -0.79 0.55 9.78
N LEU A 291 0.47 0.61 10.18
CA LEU A 291 1.62 0.86 9.30
C LEU A 291 2.38 -0.45 9.06
N GLY A 292 2.60 -0.78 7.79
CA GLY A 292 3.29 -2.01 7.37
C GLY A 292 2.59 -3.28 7.85
N GLY A 293 1.27 -3.36 7.71
CA GLY A 293 0.50 -4.54 8.11
C GLY A 293 0.79 -5.73 7.19
N VAL A 294 1.17 -6.86 7.76
CA VAL A 294 1.40 -8.12 7.03
C VAL A 294 0.74 -9.30 7.72
N SER A 295 0.34 -10.30 6.95
CA SER A 295 -0.13 -11.58 7.49
C SER A 295 0.26 -12.76 6.59
N CYS A 296 0.36 -13.94 7.20
CA CYS A 296 0.39 -15.21 6.48
C CYS A 296 -0.59 -16.18 7.12
N SER A 297 -1.19 -17.03 6.29
CA SER A 297 -2.16 -18.03 6.73
C SER A 297 -1.96 -19.35 6.00
N ILE A 298 -2.09 -20.44 6.74
CA ILE A 298 -1.95 -21.82 6.26
C ILE A 298 -3.03 -22.72 6.89
N PRO A 299 -3.43 -23.82 6.22
CA PRO A 299 -4.32 -24.81 6.81
C PRO A 299 -3.61 -25.64 7.90
N LYS A 300 -4.38 -26.23 8.82
CA LYS A 300 -3.86 -26.99 9.98
C LYS A 300 -3.00 -28.20 9.61
N ASN A 301 -3.21 -28.76 8.42
CA ASN A 301 -2.48 -29.91 7.87
C ASN A 301 -1.44 -29.48 6.82
N PHE A 302 -1.05 -28.20 6.79
CA PHE A 302 -0.05 -27.71 5.85
C PHE A 302 1.30 -28.40 6.05
N VAL A 303 1.85 -28.87 4.94
CA VAL A 303 3.22 -29.38 4.85
C VAL A 303 3.88 -28.65 3.69
N ALA A 304 4.97 -27.94 3.98
CA ALA A 304 5.78 -27.31 2.95
C ALA A 304 6.29 -28.36 1.95
N LYS A 305 6.28 -28.03 0.66
CA LYS A 305 6.91 -28.89 -0.35
C LYS A 305 8.41 -28.98 -0.07
N ALA A 306 9.01 -30.13 -0.37
CA ALA A 306 10.46 -30.29 -0.30
C ALA A 306 11.11 -29.24 -1.21
N GLY A 307 12.00 -28.41 -0.65
CA GLY A 307 12.81 -27.51 -1.44
C GLY A 307 13.79 -28.32 -2.27
N ASN A 308 13.76 -28.19 -3.60
CA ASN A 308 14.86 -28.67 -4.42
C ASN A 308 16.08 -27.81 -4.05
N GLY A 309 16.95 -28.36 -3.20
CA GLY A 309 18.13 -27.68 -2.69
C GLY A 309 19.14 -27.37 -3.80
N THR A 310 18.92 -26.27 -4.52
CA THR A 310 19.94 -25.56 -5.29
C THR A 310 19.64 -24.07 -5.22
N GLY A 311 20.39 -23.38 -4.37
CA GLY A 311 20.35 -21.93 -4.29
C GLY A 311 20.83 -21.28 -5.59
N ASN A 312 20.03 -20.33 -6.06
CA ASN A 312 20.44 -18.97 -6.42
C ASN A 312 19.15 -18.21 -6.74
N GLY A 313 19.09 -16.93 -6.35
CA GLY A 313 17.90 -16.07 -6.43
C GLY A 313 17.41 -15.83 -7.86
N GLY A 314 16.82 -16.85 -8.47
CA GLY A 314 16.12 -16.75 -9.75
C GLY A 314 14.88 -15.89 -9.56
N ALA A 315 14.91 -14.70 -10.16
CA ALA A 315 13.72 -13.89 -10.36
C ALA A 315 12.66 -14.77 -11.04
N ALA A 316 11.62 -15.14 -10.31
CA ALA A 316 10.46 -15.79 -10.88
C ALA A 316 9.83 -14.79 -11.87
N THR A 317 9.92 -15.10 -13.16
CA THR A 317 9.21 -14.39 -14.22
C THR A 317 7.71 -14.56 -14.01
N GLN A 318 7.04 -13.45 -13.70
CA GLN A 318 5.64 -13.38 -13.29
C GLN A 318 4.71 -13.59 -14.51
N PRO A 319 3.84 -14.62 -14.54
CA PRO A 319 2.69 -14.64 -15.42
C PRO A 319 1.60 -13.70 -14.85
N PRO A 320 0.87 -12.94 -15.68
CA PRO A 320 -0.09 -11.95 -15.22
C PRO A 320 -1.36 -12.64 -14.71
N VAL A 321 -1.54 -12.65 -13.39
CA VAL A 321 -2.83 -12.86 -12.73
C VAL A 321 -3.00 -11.65 -11.79
N PRO A 322 -4.19 -11.07 -11.62
CA PRO A 322 -4.36 -9.93 -10.71
C PRO A 322 -3.97 -10.35 -9.27
N THR A 323 -2.76 -9.98 -8.83
CA THR A 323 -2.23 -10.24 -7.47
C THR A 323 -2.42 -9.05 -6.53
N GLU A 324 -3.08 -8.01 -7.02
CA GLU A 324 -3.39 -6.78 -6.32
C GLU A 324 -4.83 -6.82 -5.84
N VAL A 325 -5.05 -6.53 -4.56
CA VAL A 325 -6.39 -6.21 -4.05
C VAL A 325 -6.53 -4.70 -4.16
N PRO A 326 -7.45 -4.19 -5.02
CA PRO A 326 -7.60 -2.76 -5.23
C PRO A 326 -7.76 -2.02 -3.91
N ALA A 327 -7.12 -0.86 -3.80
CA ALA A 327 -7.40 0.09 -2.72
C ALA A 327 -8.92 0.31 -2.63
N GLY A 328 -9.46 0.25 -1.42
CA GLY A 328 -10.90 0.20 -1.22
C GLY A 328 -11.32 1.00 0.01
N TYR A 329 -12.43 1.71 -0.13
CA TYR A 329 -13.20 2.25 0.97
C TYR A 329 -14.08 1.14 1.54
N ALA A 330 -13.83 0.71 2.77
CA ALA A 330 -14.72 -0.19 3.49
C ALA A 330 -15.55 0.64 4.47
N GLY A 331 -16.59 1.27 3.94
CA GLY A 331 -17.62 1.97 4.68
C GLY A 331 -18.93 1.89 3.89
N SER A 332 -20.02 1.59 4.58
CA SER A 332 -21.36 1.67 4.02
C SER A 332 -21.63 3.10 3.56
N ALA A 333 -22.40 3.24 2.47
CA ALA A 333 -22.86 4.52 1.95
C ALA A 333 -23.29 5.44 3.09
N VAL A 334 -22.54 6.51 3.33
CA VAL A 334 -23.03 7.63 4.12
C VAL A 334 -24.18 8.20 3.30
N ALA A 335 -25.40 7.93 3.76
CA ALA A 335 -26.55 8.72 3.36
C ALA A 335 -26.17 10.18 3.60
N ALA A 336 -26.10 10.95 2.52
CA ALA A 336 -26.00 12.39 2.61
C ALA A 336 -27.08 12.89 3.59
N PRO A 337 -26.80 13.91 4.43
CA PRO A 337 -27.80 14.46 5.31
C PRO A 337 -29.04 14.81 4.48
N GLN A 338 -30.19 14.27 4.90
CA GLN A 338 -31.48 14.60 4.31
C GLN A 338 -31.72 16.10 4.51
N SER A 339 -31.35 16.88 3.50
CA SER A 339 -31.94 18.18 3.27
C SER A 339 -33.25 17.93 2.54
N ASP A 340 -34.35 18.05 3.29
CA ASP A 340 -35.70 18.15 2.75
C ASP A 340 -35.80 19.42 1.89
N TYR A 341 -35.39 19.30 0.63
CA TYR A 341 -35.89 20.11 -0.47
C TYR A 341 -36.03 19.20 -1.69
N ARG A 342 -37.20 18.55 -1.79
CA ARG A 342 -37.65 17.88 -3.01
C ARG A 342 -37.90 18.93 -4.09
N MET A 343 -36.88 19.23 -4.90
CA MET A 343 -37.06 19.85 -6.21
C MET A 343 -36.97 18.75 -7.27
N PRO A 344 -38.03 18.52 -8.08
CA PRO A 344 -38.02 17.46 -9.08
C PRO A 344 -37.00 17.78 -10.19
N LEU A 345 -35.98 16.92 -10.31
CA LEU A 345 -35.00 16.85 -11.39
C LEU A 345 -35.66 16.41 -12.71
N GLY A 346 -36.58 17.24 -13.23
CA GLY A 346 -37.32 16.99 -14.48
C GLY A 346 -37.50 18.22 -15.37
N LEU A 347 -36.94 19.38 -15.03
CA LEU A 347 -37.08 20.62 -15.81
C LEU A 347 -35.76 21.27 -16.25
N GLY A 348 -34.60 20.79 -15.77
CA GLY A 348 -33.29 21.37 -16.09
C GLY A 348 -32.77 21.07 -17.51
N LEU A 349 -33.28 20.02 -18.16
CA LEU A 349 -32.89 19.67 -19.53
C LEU A 349 -33.69 20.39 -20.63
N LEU A 350 -34.74 21.14 -20.27
CA LEU A 350 -35.52 21.94 -21.24
C LEU A 350 -35.03 23.40 -21.35
N VAL A 351 -34.29 23.91 -20.37
CA VAL A 351 -33.80 25.31 -20.40
C VAL A 351 -32.47 25.44 -21.13
N ALA A 352 -31.59 24.44 -21.07
CA ALA A 352 -30.30 24.46 -21.77
C ALA A 352 -30.44 24.36 -23.32
N GLY A 353 -31.53 23.74 -23.82
CA GLY A 353 -31.79 23.64 -25.27
C GLY A 353 -32.25 24.96 -25.92
N LEU A 354 -32.91 25.84 -25.18
CA LEU A 354 -33.44 27.11 -25.70
C LEU A 354 -32.35 28.18 -25.86
N VAL A 355 -31.31 28.16 -25.02
CA VAL A 355 -30.21 29.15 -25.09
C VAL A 355 -29.29 28.89 -26.29
N PHE A 356 -29.02 27.62 -26.63
CA PHE A 356 -28.22 27.29 -27.83
C PHE A 356 -29.03 27.34 -29.14
N GLY A 357 -30.35 27.11 -29.10
CA GLY A 357 -31.23 27.29 -30.26
C GLY A 357 -31.40 28.77 -30.68
N GLY A 358 -31.44 29.70 -29.71
CA GLY A 358 -31.57 31.14 -29.98
C GLY A 358 -30.33 31.78 -30.62
N LEU A 359 -29.13 31.32 -30.23
CA LEU A 359 -27.86 31.83 -30.77
C LEU A 359 -27.62 31.42 -32.24
N ALA A 360 -28.11 30.25 -32.65
CA ALA A 360 -28.02 29.80 -34.05
C ALA A 360 -28.94 30.61 -34.99
N ILE A 361 -30.14 30.98 -34.54
CA ILE A 361 -31.08 31.80 -35.34
C ILE A 361 -30.61 33.27 -35.41
N GLY A 362 -30.00 33.79 -34.34
CA GLY A 362 -29.43 35.15 -34.31
C GLY A 362 -28.24 35.35 -35.25
N LEU A 363 -27.38 34.35 -35.40
CA LEU A 363 -26.21 34.41 -36.30
C LEU A 363 -26.59 34.13 -37.77
N GLY A 364 -27.67 33.39 -38.03
CA GLY A 364 -28.20 33.17 -39.38
C GLY A 364 -28.80 34.42 -40.02
N ARG A 365 -29.51 35.25 -39.25
CA ARG A 365 -30.18 36.47 -39.79
C ARG A 365 -29.22 37.62 -40.12
N ARG A 366 -28.02 37.67 -39.53
CA ARG A 366 -27.00 38.69 -39.87
C ARG A 366 -26.24 38.41 -41.16
N ARG A 367 -26.25 37.17 -41.68
CA ARG A 367 -25.65 36.84 -42.98
C ARG A 367 -26.60 37.12 -44.15
N ALA A 368 -27.91 36.95 -43.98
CA ALA A 368 -28.91 37.22 -45.02
C ALA A 368 -29.21 38.71 -45.24
N ALA A 369 -28.97 39.57 -44.24
CA ALA A 369 -29.17 41.03 -44.36
C ALA A 369 -27.97 41.77 -45.01
N ARG A 370 -26.84 41.08 -45.23
CA ARG A 370 -25.66 41.64 -45.95
C ARG A 370 -25.59 41.26 -47.43
N SER A 371 -26.54 40.47 -47.94
CA SER A 371 -26.60 40.07 -49.35
C SER A 371 -27.83 40.57 -50.11
N ARG A 372 -28.53 41.59 -49.60
CA ARG A 372 -29.61 42.33 -50.30
C ARG A 372 -29.50 43.82 -50.03
N GLY A 373 -28.39 44.38 -50.49
CA GLY A 373 -28.14 45.82 -50.57
C GLY A 373 -27.43 46.12 -51.88
N GLU A 374 -28.13 45.90 -52.98
CA GLU A 374 -28.14 46.75 -54.18
C GLU A 374 -29.57 47.26 -54.35
#